data_AF-A0A958XJX7-F1
#
_entry.id   AF-A0A958XJX7-F1
#
_cell.length_a   1.000
_cell.length_b   1.000
_cell.length_c   1.000
_cell.angle_alpha   90.00
_cell.angle_beta   90.00
_cell.angle_gamma   90.00
#
_symmetry.space_group_name_H-M   'P 1'
#
loop_
_entity.id
_entity.type
_entity.pdbx_description
1 polymer ?
#
loop_
_entity_poly.entity_id
_entity_poly.type
_entity_poly.pdbx_seq_one_letter_code
_entity_poly.pdbx_strand_id
1 'polypeptide(L)' 'MLLNFDAASETPRHVCTSKRQGNWIIYSCPLCPGYERRMNLQTGVVSVREGEDPYILHEGSFVPAGLENTHSLAN' A
#
# COMPACT_ATOMS: atom_id res chain seq x y z
N MET A 1 -25.65 -16.23 -25.14
CA MET A 1 -25.21 -15.86 -23.77
C MET A 1 -24.20 -14.74 -23.94
N LEU A 2 -24.62 -13.49 -23.72
CA LEU A 2 -23.73 -12.33 -23.81
C LEU A 2 -23.10 -12.13 -22.43
N LEU A 3 -21.77 -12.23 -22.35
CA LEU A 3 -21.04 -11.88 -21.15
C LEU A 3 -20.95 -10.35 -21.12
N ASN A 4 -21.73 -9.72 -20.25
CA ASN A 4 -21.61 -8.29 -19.98
C ASN A 4 -20.32 -8.06 -19.18
N PHE A 5 -19.32 -7.43 -19.80
CA PHE A 5 -18.07 -7.00 -19.16
C PHE A 5 -18.18 -5.62 -18.49
N ASP A 6 -19.38 -5.02 -18.47
CA ASP A 6 -19.61 -3.64 -18.01
C ASP A 6 -19.90 -3.52 -16.50
N ALA A 7 -19.37 -4.43 -15.68
CA ALA A 7 -19.36 -4.27 -14.24
C ALA A 7 -17.91 -4.11 -13.77
N ALA A 8 -17.31 -2.98 -14.11
CA ALA A 8 -16.21 -2.45 -13.30
C ALA A 8 -16.80 -2.13 -11.93
N SER A 9 -16.95 -3.14 -11.06
CA SER A 9 -17.17 -2.88 -9.65
C SER A 9 -15.94 -2.12 -9.20
N GLU A 10 -16.09 -0.85 -8.85
CA GLU A 10 -15.02 -0.09 -8.25
C GLU A 10 -14.72 -0.73 -6.90
N THR A 11 -13.82 -1.72 -6.88
CA THR A 11 -13.36 -2.33 -5.64
C THR A 11 -12.81 -1.21 -4.76
N PRO A 12 -13.33 -1.02 -3.53
CA PRO A 12 -12.93 0.08 -2.67
C PRO A 12 -11.41 0.14 -2.51
N ARG A 13 -10.82 1.33 -2.68
CA ARG A 13 -9.38 1.55 -2.55
C ARG A 13 -9.08 2.52 -1.41
N HIS A 14 -8.10 2.19 -0.58
CA HIS A 14 -7.62 3.06 0.49
C HIS A 14 -6.13 3.36 0.36
N VAL A 15 -5.79 4.64 0.51
CA VAL A 15 -4.41 5.11 0.58
C VAL A 15 -3.83 4.84 1.97
N CYS A 16 -2.72 4.13 2.01
CA CYS A 16 -1.99 3.77 3.21
C CYS A 16 -0.85 4.75 3.45
N THR A 17 -0.58 5.02 4.72
CA THR A 17 0.64 5.71 5.15
C THR A 17 1.75 4.71 5.36
N SER A 18 3.00 5.13 5.18
CA SER A 18 4.17 4.27 5.36
C SER A 18 5.19 4.91 6.28
N LYS A 19 5.91 4.07 7.04
CA LYS A 19 7.04 4.47 7.88
C LYS A 19 8.13 3.41 7.85
N ARG A 20 9.38 3.83 8.05
CA ARG A 20 10.51 2.90 8.19
C ARG A 20 10.83 2.65 9.66
N GLN A 21 11.06 1.40 10.01
CA GLN A 21 11.55 0.95 11.32
C GLN A 21 12.69 -0.06 11.10
N GLY A 22 13.93 0.42 11.16
CA GLY A 22 15.11 -0.39 10.82
C GLY A 22 15.06 -0.91 9.38
N ASN A 23 15.03 -2.23 9.23
CA ASN A 23 14.94 -2.91 7.93
C ASN A 23 13.51 -3.12 7.46
N TRP A 24 12.50 -2.67 8.20
CA TRP A 24 11.09 -2.84 7.83
C TRP A 24 10.48 -1.53 7.35
N ILE A 25 9.75 -1.58 6.24
CA ILE A 25 8.73 -0.59 5.88
C ILE A 25 7.40 -1.13 6.39
N ILE A 26 6.68 -0.30 7.14
CA ILE A 26 5.38 -0.61 7.70
C ILE A 26 4.36 0.30 7.03
N TYR A 27 3.38 -0.29 6.37
CA TYR A 27 2.22 0.37 5.78
C TYR A 27 1.03 0.18 6.70
N SER A 28 0.33 1.26 7.03
CA SER A 28 -0.89 1.26 7.84
C SER A 28 -2.00 2.02 7.13
N CYS A 29 -3.23 1.55 7.25
CA CYS A 29 -4.40 2.25 6.69
C CYS A 29 -5.14 2.99 7.80
N PRO A 30 -5.40 4.31 7.66
CA PRO A 30 -6.17 5.05 8.67
C PRO A 30 -7.65 4.67 8.71
N LEU A 31 -8.17 4.04 7.65
CA LEU A 31 -9.58 3.65 7.50
C LEU A 31 -9.85 2.18 7.84
N CYS A 32 -8.82 1.36 7.95
CA CYS A 32 -8.94 -0.07 8.25
C CYS A 32 -8.17 -0.39 9.53
N PRO A 33 -8.82 -0.30 10.70
CA PRO A 33 -8.20 -0.63 11.98
C PRO A 33 -7.57 -2.03 11.95
N GLY A 34 -6.32 -2.12 12.40
CA GLY A 34 -5.59 -3.39 12.43
C GLY A 34 -4.95 -3.82 11.12
N TYR A 35 -5.27 -3.20 9.97
CA TYR A 35 -4.55 -3.48 8.73
C TYR A 35 -3.10 -3.00 8.84
N GLU A 36 -2.17 -3.90 8.55
CA GLU A 36 -0.75 -3.58 8.51
C GLU A 36 -0.03 -4.48 7.51
N ARG A 37 0.68 -3.87 6.54
CA ARG A 37 1.59 -4.58 5.65
C ARG A 37 3.02 -4.21 6.00
N ARG A 38 3.87 -5.20 6.24
CA ARG A 38 5.30 -5.01 6.51
C ARG A 38 6.12 -5.58 5.36
N MET A 39 7.16 -4.86 4.95
CA MET A 39 8.13 -5.32 3.96
C MET A 39 9.54 -5.16 4.53
N ASN A 40 10.31 -6.23 4.57
CA ASN A 40 11.71 -6.19 4.99
C ASN A 40 12.59 -5.83 3.79
N LEU A 41 13.27 -4.69 3.85
CA LEU A 41 14.13 -4.19 2.79
C LEU A 41 15.41 -5.03 2.59
N GLN A 42 15.87 -5.75 3.61
CA GLN A 42 17.09 -6.55 3.53
C GLN A 42 16.82 -7.93 2.91
N THR A 43 15.68 -8.53 3.25
CA THR A 43 15.36 -9.92 2.88
C THR A 43 14.26 -10.04 1.83
N GLY A 44 13.51 -8.96 1.57
CA GLY A 44 12.34 -8.96 0.70
C GLY A 44 11.09 -9.58 1.33
N VAL A 45 11.15 -10.09 2.56
CA VAL A 45 10.01 -10.73 3.24
C VAL A 45 8.86 -9.74 3.40
N VAL A 46 7.66 -10.17 3.01
CA VAL A 46 6.41 -9.42 3.18
C VAL A 46 5.52 -10.16 4.18
N SER A 47 4.93 -9.41 5.12
CA SER A 47 3.94 -9.91 6.07
C SER A 47 2.72 -8.99 6.03
N VAL A 48 1.52 -9.56 5.98
CA VAL A 48 0.27 -8.79 5.98
C VAL A 48 -0.58 -9.24 7.14
N ARG A 49 -1.08 -8.27 7.91
CA ARG A 49 -2.20 -8.44 8.82
C ARG A 49 -3.39 -7.77 8.14
N GLU A 50 -4.38 -8.56 7.76
CA GLU A 50 -5.59 -8.05 7.13
C GLU A 50 -6.42 -7.21 8.12
N GLY A 51 -7.14 -6.23 7.56
CA GLY A 51 -8.19 -5.51 8.27
C GLY A 51 -9.46 -6.33 8.40
N GLU A 52 -10.54 -5.68 8.83
CA GLU A 52 -11.86 -6.33 8.97
C GLU A 52 -12.46 -6.76 7.62
N ASP A 53 -12.24 -5.98 6.57
CA ASP A 53 -12.71 -6.28 5.22
C ASP A 53 -11.52 -6.62 4.28
N PRO A 54 -11.37 -7.90 3.88
CA PRO A 54 -10.27 -8.34 3.01
C PRO A 54 -10.47 -7.97 1.54
N TYR A 55 -11.62 -7.41 1.14
CA TYR A 55 -11.89 -7.01 -0.24
C TYR A 55 -11.48 -5.56 -0.54
N ILE A 56 -11.04 -4.81 0.47
CA ILE A 56 -10.52 -3.45 0.29
C ILE A 56 -9.10 -3.53 -0.28
N LEU A 57 -8.87 -2.79 -1.37
CA LEU A 57 -7.55 -2.70 -1.98
C LEU A 57 -6.73 -1.59 -1.32
N HIS A 58 -5.60 -1.98 -0.74
CA HIS A 58 -4.69 -1.06 -0.08
C HIS A 58 -3.52 -0.68 -1.00
N GLU A 59 -3.38 0.63 -1.23
CA GLU A 59 -2.27 1.20 -2.00
C GLU A 59 -1.46 2.19 -1.17
N GLY A 60 -0.19 2.36 -1.51
CA GLY A 60 0.67 3.32 -0.80
C GLY A 60 2.11 3.18 -1.24
N SER A 61 2.82 4.31 -1.27
CA SER A 61 4.24 4.39 -1.58
C SER A 61 5.06 4.62 -0.31
N PHE A 62 6.34 4.26 -0.38
CA PHE A 62 7.34 4.65 0.62
C PHE A 62 8.46 5.36 -0.12
N VAL A 63 8.68 6.63 0.24
CA VAL A 63 9.81 7.42 -0.24
C VAL A 63 10.80 7.55 0.91
N PRO A 64 12.05 7.07 0.76
CA PRO A 64 13.08 7.27 1.77
C PRO A 64 13.30 8.77 2.04
N ALA A 65 13.52 9.13 3.30
CA ALA A 65 13.90 10.49 3.67
C ALA A 65 15.18 10.92 2.92
N GLY A 66 15.18 12.13 2.38
CA GLY A 66 16.22 12.68 1.51
C GLY A 66 15.98 12.45 0.01
N LEU A 67 14.95 11.68 -0.38
CA LEU A 67 14.60 11.45 -1.79
C LEU A 67 13.26 12.08 -2.18
N GLU A 68 12.56 12.72 -1.25
CA GLU A 68 11.22 13.30 -1.46
C GLU A 68 11.12 14.31 -2.60
N ASN A 69 12.24 14.92 -3.02
CA ASN A 69 12.26 15.99 -4.05
C ASN A 69 13.16 15.70 -5.26
N THR A 70 13.63 14.46 -5.44
CA THR A 70 14.62 14.15 -6.49
C THR A 70 14.04 14.00 -7.90
N HIS A 71 12.72 14.03 -8.06
CA HIS A 71 12.04 13.90 -9.35
C HIS A 71 11.79 15.22 -10.10
N SER A 72 12.23 16.37 -9.56
CA SER A 72 11.98 17.70 -10.16
C SER A 72 13.13 18.25 -11.02
N LEU A 73 14.19 17.47 -11.29
CA LEU A 73 15.40 17.96 -11.99
C LEU A 73 15.62 17.38 -13.40
N ALA A 74 14.62 16.77 -14.01
CA ALA A 74 14.63 16.46 -15.44
C ALA A 74 13.75 17.46 -16.19
N ASN A 75 14.32 18.62 -16.55
CA ASN A 75 13.88 19.48 -17.65
C ASN A 75 15.09 20.25 -18.19
#